data_AF-A0AA41S6L4-F1
#
_entry.id   AF-A0AA41S6L4-F1
#
_cell.length_a   1.000
_cell.length_b   1.000
_cell.length_c   1.000
_cell.angle_alpha   90.00
_cell.angle_beta   90.00
_cell.angle_gamma   90.00
#
_symmetry.space_group_name_H-M   'P 1'
#
loop_
_entity.id
_entity.type
_entity.pdbx_description
1 polymer ?
#
loop_
_entity_poly.entity_id
_entity_poly.type
_entity_poly.pdbx_seq_one_letter_code
_entity_poly.pdbx_strand_id
1 'polypeptide(L)'
;MSSHIKLSDHGARKRQRLLELRDQLRHLLQDWKPFLYVRNVISSYVNLLSRSGAEFHKTRSDILVDLGILKELLPKLEKELAESKKDYFHKQLLSVYAHRRKSMMLRVLHKILGKEPNIPDDFRKWIKEQLVDTDWDTVLQFTNDREEELMKRAFVNEIQLKKQTINVEPIDAGNPDLVKNWFLVVTNICFLYSVFDVSDFHYFGMISDFPSTLVITDVHGKIC
;
A
#
# COMPACT_ATOMS: atom_id res chain seq x y z
N MET A 1 34.86 42.71 -7.53
CA MET A 1 34.81 41.68 -8.59
C MET A 1 34.95 40.30 -7.98
N SER A 2 33.86 39.64 -7.52
CA SER A 2 33.92 38.23 -7.08
C SER A 2 32.53 37.58 -6.94
N SER A 3 31.58 37.94 -7.80
CA SER A 3 30.22 37.35 -7.82
C SER A 3 29.98 36.46 -9.05
N HIS A 4 30.76 36.62 -10.13
CA HIS A 4 30.55 35.87 -11.38
C HIS A 4 31.10 34.43 -11.38
N ILE A 5 32.02 34.07 -10.46
CA ILE A 5 32.65 32.73 -10.45
C ILE A 5 31.79 31.70 -9.68
N LYS A 6 30.92 32.11 -8.76
CA LYS A 6 30.09 31.18 -7.97
C LYS A 6 28.83 30.68 -8.70
N LEU A 7 28.34 31.43 -9.69
CA LEU A 7 27.13 31.08 -10.46
C LEU A 7 27.39 29.99 -11.51
N SER A 8 28.60 29.92 -12.08
CA SER A 8 28.94 28.93 -13.12
C SER A 8 29.15 27.52 -12.56
N ASP A 9 29.72 27.39 -11.36
CA ASP A 9 29.97 26.11 -10.70
C ASP A 9 28.66 25.43 -10.27
N HIS A 10 27.70 26.20 -9.77
CA HIS A 10 26.39 25.66 -9.38
C HIS A 10 25.57 25.14 -10.57
N GLY A 11 25.60 25.84 -11.71
CA GLY A 11 24.96 25.39 -12.95
C GLY A 11 25.62 24.13 -13.52
N ALA A 12 26.95 24.05 -13.50
CA ALA A 12 27.69 22.88 -13.95
C ALA A 12 27.38 21.62 -13.11
N ARG A 13 27.32 21.76 -11.77
CA ARG A 13 26.99 20.66 -10.86
C ARG A 13 25.56 20.13 -11.07
N LYS A 14 24.58 21.01 -11.20
CA LYS A 14 23.18 20.58 -11.47
C LYS A 14 23.08 19.85 -12.80
N ARG A 15 23.80 20.29 -13.84
CA ARG A 15 23.82 19.62 -15.14
C ARG A 15 24.47 18.24 -15.05
N GLN A 16 25.60 18.11 -14.36
CA GLN A 16 26.24 16.81 -14.16
C GLN A 16 25.27 15.84 -13.45
N ARG A 17 24.58 16.34 -12.41
CA ARG A 17 23.58 15.55 -11.70
C ARG A 17 22.41 15.12 -12.59
N LEU A 18 21.95 15.96 -13.52
CA LEU A 18 20.93 15.58 -14.49
C LEU A 18 21.40 14.44 -15.39
N LEU A 19 22.63 14.51 -15.90
CA LEU A 19 23.19 13.45 -16.76
C LEU A 19 23.27 12.11 -15.99
N GLU A 20 23.75 12.12 -14.76
CA GLU A 20 23.76 10.94 -13.89
C GLU A 20 22.35 10.35 -13.69
N LEU A 21 21.36 11.21 -13.44
CA LEU A 21 19.98 10.78 -13.24
C LEU A 21 19.35 10.25 -14.54
N ARG A 22 19.71 10.81 -15.71
CA ARG A 22 19.30 10.29 -17.02
C ARG A 22 19.83 8.88 -17.23
N ASP A 23 21.11 8.64 -16.96
CA ASP A 23 21.73 7.33 -17.14
C ASP A 23 21.14 6.30 -16.17
N GLN A 24 20.95 6.69 -14.90
CA GLN A 24 20.28 5.84 -13.92
C GLN A 24 18.84 5.50 -14.35
N LEU A 25 18.07 6.48 -14.82
CA LEU A 25 16.70 6.23 -15.30
C LEU A 25 16.68 5.35 -16.55
N ARG A 26 17.61 5.52 -17.49
CA ARG A 26 17.70 4.65 -18.66
C ARG A 26 17.95 3.20 -18.26
N HIS A 27 18.87 2.96 -17.32
CA HIS A 27 19.09 1.63 -16.79
C HIS A 27 17.84 1.07 -16.08
N LEU A 28 17.15 1.89 -15.30
CA LEU A 28 15.89 1.50 -14.64
C LEU A 28 14.76 1.21 -15.62
N LEU A 29 14.68 1.95 -16.74
CA LEU A 29 13.65 1.74 -17.75
C LEU A 29 13.87 0.42 -18.51
N GLN A 30 15.15 0.04 -18.70
CA GLN A 30 15.55 -1.24 -19.30
C GLN A 30 15.33 -2.43 -18.35
N ASP A 31 15.72 -2.32 -17.09
CA ASP A 31 15.53 -3.34 -16.04
C ASP A 31 14.57 -2.81 -14.96
N TRP A 32 13.28 -2.77 -15.32
CA TRP A 32 12.26 -2.18 -14.45
C TRP A 32 12.08 -2.98 -13.17
N LYS A 33 12.28 -2.33 -12.03
CA LYS A 33 12.10 -2.88 -10.69
C LYS A 33 10.94 -2.21 -9.97
N PRO A 34 10.33 -2.88 -8.97
CA PRO A 34 9.21 -2.34 -8.21
C PRO A 34 9.48 -0.93 -7.65
N PHE A 35 8.44 -0.10 -7.62
CA PHE A 35 8.50 1.34 -7.36
C PHE A 35 9.34 1.76 -6.13
N LEU A 36 9.31 0.98 -5.04
CA LEU A 36 10.05 1.27 -3.81
C LEU A 36 11.56 1.42 -3.99
N TYR A 37 12.15 0.70 -4.95
CA TYR A 37 13.59 0.76 -5.22
C TYR A 37 13.99 1.95 -6.11
N VAL A 38 13.04 2.49 -6.87
CA VAL A 38 13.31 3.48 -7.93
C VAL A 38 12.81 4.89 -7.60
N ARG A 39 11.95 5.03 -6.58
CA ARG A 39 11.34 6.29 -6.14
C ARG A 39 12.36 7.43 -6.01
N ASN A 40 13.47 7.19 -5.32
CA ASN A 40 14.44 8.25 -5.04
C ASN A 40 15.09 8.82 -6.31
N VAL A 41 15.37 7.95 -7.29
CA VAL A 41 15.96 8.35 -8.58
C VAL A 41 14.94 9.16 -9.39
N ILE A 42 13.71 8.66 -9.49
CA ILE A 42 12.61 9.30 -10.22
C ILE A 42 12.27 10.67 -9.60
N SER A 43 12.05 10.73 -8.29
CA SER A 43 11.73 11.98 -7.59
C SER A 43 12.88 12.99 -7.69
N SER A 44 14.13 12.55 -7.59
CA SER A 44 15.29 13.43 -7.75
C SER A 44 15.36 14.02 -9.16
N TYR A 45 15.09 13.21 -10.19
CA TYR A 45 15.09 13.64 -11.59
C TYR A 45 13.96 14.63 -11.88
N VAL A 46 12.72 14.30 -11.51
CA VAL A 46 11.56 15.17 -11.74
C VAL A 46 11.70 16.49 -10.98
N ASN A 47 12.16 16.46 -9.73
CA ASN A 47 12.42 17.68 -8.95
C ASN A 47 13.53 18.53 -9.54
N LEU A 48 14.58 17.89 -10.09
CA LEU A 48 15.67 18.62 -10.72
C LEU A 48 15.19 19.28 -12.01
N LEU A 49 14.37 18.60 -12.83
CA LEU A 49 13.79 19.17 -14.03
C LEU A 49 12.81 20.31 -13.72
N SER A 50 11.90 20.14 -12.75
CA SER A 50 10.87 21.12 -12.43
C SER A 50 11.42 22.42 -11.83
N ARG A 51 12.53 22.32 -11.09
CA ARG A 51 13.18 23.48 -10.45
C ARG A 51 14.24 24.14 -11.33
N SER A 52 14.48 23.60 -12.51
CA SER A 52 15.46 24.15 -13.42
C SER A 52 14.77 24.90 -14.55
N GLY A 53 15.08 26.19 -14.70
CA GLY A 53 14.51 27.03 -15.77
C GLY A 53 15.00 26.62 -17.17
N ALA A 54 14.52 27.31 -18.20
CA ALA A 54 14.84 27.04 -19.61
C ALA A 54 16.34 27.02 -19.94
N GLU A 55 17.18 27.68 -19.12
CA GLU A 55 18.64 27.71 -19.25
C GLU A 55 19.34 26.38 -18.90
N PHE A 56 18.59 25.42 -18.34
CA PHE A 56 19.14 24.13 -17.92
C PHE A 56 19.39 23.18 -19.09
N HIS A 57 18.55 23.28 -20.12
CA HIS A 57 18.74 22.60 -21.39
C HIS A 57 19.60 23.47 -22.30
N LYS A 58 20.81 23.00 -22.63
CA LYS A 58 21.72 23.76 -23.52
C LYS A 58 21.32 23.63 -24.98
N THR A 59 20.57 22.58 -25.32
CA THR A 59 20.21 22.26 -26.69
C THR A 59 18.78 21.73 -26.75
N ARG A 60 18.17 21.84 -27.94
CA ARG A 60 16.92 21.15 -28.25
C ARG A 60 17.03 19.63 -28.07
N SER A 61 18.21 19.07 -28.32
CA SER A 61 18.49 17.63 -28.10
C SER A 61 18.38 17.25 -26.63
N ASP A 62 18.82 18.11 -25.70
CA ASP A 62 18.69 17.86 -24.26
C ASP A 62 17.21 17.75 -23.85
N ILE A 63 16.36 18.62 -24.40
CA ILE A 63 14.90 18.60 -24.15
C ILE A 63 14.28 17.31 -24.70
N LEU A 64 14.64 16.92 -25.93
CA LEU A 64 14.11 15.71 -26.56
C LEU A 64 14.50 14.44 -25.81
N VAL A 65 15.69 14.40 -25.21
CA VAL A 65 16.12 13.29 -24.35
C VAL A 65 15.23 13.19 -23.11
N ASP A 66 15.00 14.30 -22.41
CA ASP A 66 14.19 14.28 -21.18
C ASP A 66 12.73 13.93 -21.49
N LEU A 67 12.19 14.47 -22.59
CA LEU A 67 10.85 14.12 -23.05
C LEU A 67 10.73 12.63 -23.39
N GLY A 68 11.76 12.05 -24.01
CA GLY A 68 11.79 10.61 -24.30
C GLY A 68 11.74 9.76 -23.02
N ILE A 69 12.57 10.12 -22.02
CA ILE A 69 12.59 9.43 -20.72
C ILE A 69 11.24 9.57 -20.01
N LEU A 70 10.66 10.77 -19.97
CA LEU A 70 9.38 11.02 -19.31
C LEU A 70 8.23 10.26 -19.99
N LYS A 71 8.22 10.21 -21.33
CA LYS A 71 7.22 9.44 -22.11
C LYS A 71 7.29 7.94 -21.84
N GLU A 72 8.49 7.40 -21.63
CA GLU A 72 8.66 5.98 -21.31
C GLU A 72 8.36 5.67 -19.83
N LEU A 73 8.64 6.62 -18.94
CA LEU A 73 8.44 6.47 -17.50
C LEU A 73 6.95 6.53 -17.10
N LEU A 74 6.19 7.44 -17.71
CA LEU A 74 4.78 7.67 -17.38
C LEU A 74 3.92 6.39 -17.39
N PRO A 75 3.86 5.60 -18.48
CA PRO A 75 3.00 4.41 -18.50
C PRO A 75 3.41 3.34 -17.48
N LYS A 76 4.70 3.25 -17.14
CA LYS A 76 5.19 2.31 -16.11
C LYS A 76 4.73 2.74 -14.71
N LEU A 77 4.78 4.04 -14.42
CA LEU A 77 4.29 4.59 -13.16
C LEU A 77 2.77 4.48 -13.03
N GLU A 78 2.03 4.73 -14.11
CA GLU A 78 0.57 4.55 -14.14
C GLU A 78 0.18 3.09 -13.86
N LYS A 79 0.91 2.14 -14.47
CA LYS A 79 0.71 0.71 -14.22
C LYS A 79 0.99 0.34 -12.76
N GLU A 80 2.15 0.73 -12.21
CA GLU A 80 2.51 0.46 -10.81
C GLU A 80 1.52 1.08 -9.83
N LEU A 81 1.03 2.28 -10.15
CA LEU A 81 -0.01 2.96 -9.38
C LEU A 81 -1.32 2.16 -9.39
N ALA A 82 -1.76 1.69 -10.55
CA ALA A 82 -2.97 0.88 -10.68
C ALA A 82 -2.85 -0.45 -9.92
N GLU A 83 -1.70 -1.14 -10.04
CA GLU A 83 -1.41 -2.39 -9.34
C GLU A 83 -1.35 -2.18 -7.82
N SER A 84 -0.62 -1.15 -7.35
CA SER A 84 -0.54 -0.79 -5.94
C SER A 84 -1.91 -0.45 -5.36
N LYS A 85 -2.76 0.23 -6.15
CA LYS A 85 -4.13 0.52 -5.73
C LYS A 85 -4.96 -0.74 -5.54
N LYS A 86 -4.90 -1.64 -6.51
CA LYS A 86 -5.57 -2.94 -6.41
C LYS A 86 -5.10 -3.71 -5.18
N ASP A 87 -3.80 -3.80 -4.97
CA ASP A 87 -3.20 -4.54 -3.85
C ASP A 87 -3.62 -3.98 -2.49
N TYR A 88 -3.66 -2.65 -2.36
CA TYR A 88 -4.13 -2.01 -1.13
C TYR A 88 -5.56 -2.42 -0.77
N PHE A 89 -6.49 -2.34 -1.71
CA PHE A 89 -7.88 -2.75 -1.45
C PHE A 89 -7.99 -4.24 -1.12
N HIS A 90 -7.20 -5.10 -1.77
CA HIS A 90 -7.17 -6.54 -1.45
C HIS A 90 -6.64 -6.80 -0.05
N LYS A 91 -5.53 -6.16 0.35
CA LYS A 91 -4.95 -6.31 1.69
C LYS A 91 -5.89 -5.80 2.79
N GLN A 92 -6.53 -4.65 2.57
CA GLN A 92 -7.54 -4.09 3.47
C GLN A 92 -8.71 -5.07 3.65
N LEU A 93 -9.20 -5.66 2.56
CA LEU A 93 -10.28 -6.65 2.62
C LEU A 93 -9.83 -7.93 3.35
N LEU A 94 -8.61 -8.41 3.12
CA LEU A 94 -8.04 -9.56 3.84
C LEU A 94 -7.91 -9.30 5.35
N SER A 95 -7.54 -8.09 5.74
CA SER A 95 -7.52 -7.66 7.15
C SER A 95 -8.90 -7.75 7.78
N VAL A 96 -9.92 -7.20 7.12
CA VAL A 96 -11.32 -7.30 7.56
C VAL A 96 -11.74 -8.76 7.76
N TYR A 97 -11.38 -9.64 6.84
CA TYR A 97 -11.69 -11.07 6.94
C TYR A 97 -10.94 -11.78 8.06
N ALA A 98 -9.70 -11.41 8.31
CA ALA A 98 -8.93 -11.97 9.42
C ALA A 98 -9.55 -11.59 10.77
N HIS A 99 -9.93 -10.33 10.95
CA HIS A 99 -10.64 -9.85 12.14
C HIS A 99 -12.00 -10.55 12.31
N ARG A 100 -12.79 -10.64 11.24
CA ARG A 100 -14.10 -11.32 11.27
C ARG A 100 -13.96 -12.78 11.67
N ARG A 101 -13.00 -13.51 11.11
CA ARG A 101 -12.75 -14.91 11.47
C ARG A 101 -12.33 -15.07 12.94
N LYS A 102 -11.48 -14.18 13.45
CA LYS A 102 -11.10 -14.17 14.88
C LYS A 102 -12.32 -13.97 15.78
N SER A 103 -13.15 -12.97 15.48
CA SER A 103 -14.35 -12.70 16.28
C SER A 103 -15.39 -13.81 16.22
N MET A 104 -15.59 -14.43 15.04
CA MET A 104 -16.44 -15.61 14.93
C MET A 104 -15.92 -16.79 15.74
N MET A 105 -14.60 -16.95 15.87
CA MET A 105 -14.04 -18.00 16.71
C MET A 105 -14.17 -17.69 18.22
N LEU A 106 -13.99 -16.44 18.63
CA LEU A 106 -14.29 -16.01 20.01
C LEU A 106 -15.77 -16.29 20.35
N ARG A 107 -16.69 -16.09 19.40
CA ARG A 107 -18.09 -16.50 19.55
C ARG A 107 -18.27 -17.99 19.79
N VAL A 108 -17.52 -18.84 19.08
CA VAL A 108 -17.56 -20.30 19.26
C VAL A 108 -17.02 -20.67 20.64
N LEU A 109 -15.90 -20.09 21.05
CA LEU A 109 -15.34 -20.28 22.38
C LEU A 109 -16.31 -19.89 23.51
N HIS A 110 -17.01 -18.76 23.35
CA HIS A 110 -18.07 -18.35 24.29
C HIS A 110 -19.22 -19.37 24.33
N LYS A 111 -19.62 -19.93 23.19
CA LYS A 111 -20.64 -20.99 23.14
C LYS A 111 -20.18 -22.28 23.83
N ILE A 112 -18.92 -22.68 23.66
CA ILE A 112 -18.35 -23.87 24.33
C ILE A 112 -18.45 -23.71 25.85
N LEU A 113 -18.06 -22.54 26.39
CA LEU A 113 -18.20 -22.26 27.83
C LEU A 113 -19.62 -22.41 28.37
N GLY A 114 -20.63 -22.00 27.58
CA GLY A 114 -22.03 -22.00 27.99
C GLY A 114 -22.78 -23.31 27.74
N LYS A 115 -22.31 -24.18 26.84
CA LYS A 115 -23.03 -25.39 26.41
C LYS A 115 -22.37 -26.70 26.81
N GLU A 116 -21.07 -26.71 27.08
CA GLU A 116 -20.35 -27.94 27.37
C GLU A 116 -19.98 -28.05 28.85
N PRO A 117 -20.75 -28.83 29.64
CA PRO A 117 -20.50 -28.96 31.08
C PRO A 117 -19.20 -29.71 31.38
N ASN A 118 -18.72 -30.57 30.46
CA ASN A 118 -17.61 -31.50 30.67
C ASN A 118 -16.28 -31.09 30.01
N ILE A 119 -16.05 -29.80 29.77
CA ILE A 119 -14.72 -29.34 29.32
C ILE A 119 -13.72 -29.34 30.49
N PRO A 120 -12.44 -29.71 30.24
CA PRO A 120 -11.39 -29.64 31.26
C PRO A 120 -11.25 -28.23 31.86
N ASP A 121 -10.98 -28.13 33.16
CA ASP A 121 -10.90 -26.85 33.87
C ASP A 121 -9.79 -25.94 33.33
N ASP A 122 -8.65 -26.52 32.95
CA ASP A 122 -7.51 -25.81 32.37
C ASP A 122 -7.90 -25.19 31.02
N PHE A 123 -8.70 -25.92 30.22
CA PHE A 123 -9.23 -25.44 28.96
C PHE A 123 -10.28 -24.36 29.18
N ARG A 124 -11.19 -24.54 30.15
CA ARG A 124 -12.16 -23.54 30.56
C ARG A 124 -11.49 -22.23 30.98
N LYS A 125 -10.40 -22.31 31.76
CA LYS A 125 -9.59 -21.15 32.17
C LYS A 125 -8.97 -20.45 30.96
N TRP A 126 -8.33 -21.21 30.08
CA TRP A 126 -7.75 -20.68 28.84
C TRP A 126 -8.80 -19.96 27.97
N ILE A 127 -10.01 -20.52 27.81
CA ILE A 127 -11.08 -19.87 27.04
C ILE A 127 -11.46 -18.52 27.68
N LYS A 128 -11.64 -18.50 29.00
CA LYS A 128 -11.96 -17.25 29.71
C LYS A 128 -10.90 -16.19 29.47
N GLU A 129 -9.61 -16.55 29.54
CA GLU A 129 -8.50 -15.62 29.25
C GLU A 129 -8.58 -15.03 27.84
N GLN A 130 -8.98 -15.81 26.82
CA GLN A 130 -9.14 -15.30 25.45
C GLN A 130 -10.33 -14.33 25.30
N LEU A 131 -11.33 -14.40 26.19
CA LEU A 131 -12.55 -13.59 26.12
C LEU A 131 -12.48 -12.28 26.95
N VAL A 132 -11.51 -12.15 27.85
CA VAL A 132 -11.49 -11.08 28.89
C VAL A 132 -11.39 -9.65 28.31
N ASP A 133 -10.83 -9.46 27.11
CA ASP A 133 -10.52 -8.12 26.59
C ASP A 133 -11.10 -7.81 25.19
N THR A 134 -12.04 -8.62 24.68
CA THR A 134 -12.50 -8.44 23.29
C THR A 134 -14.03 -8.38 23.21
N ASP A 135 -14.56 -7.21 22.84
CA ASP A 135 -15.95 -7.08 22.39
C ASP A 135 -16.05 -7.55 20.93
N TRP A 136 -16.05 -8.87 20.77
CA TRP A 136 -16.00 -9.52 19.46
C TRP A 136 -17.29 -9.31 18.66
N ASP A 137 -18.44 -9.07 19.29
CA ASP A 137 -19.68 -8.71 18.60
C ASP A 137 -19.58 -7.30 17.97
N THR A 138 -19.02 -6.32 18.69
CA THR A 138 -18.73 -4.99 18.13
C THR A 138 -17.72 -5.08 16.98
N VAL A 139 -16.68 -5.91 17.11
CA VAL A 139 -15.72 -6.13 16.01
C VAL A 139 -16.39 -6.80 14.81
N LEU A 140 -17.31 -7.75 15.00
CA LEU A 140 -18.06 -8.34 13.88
C LEU A 140 -18.87 -7.29 13.13
N GLN A 141 -19.60 -6.44 13.84
CA GLN A 141 -20.36 -5.36 13.23
C GLN A 141 -19.44 -4.41 12.47
N PHE A 142 -18.35 -3.96 13.10
CA PHE A 142 -17.35 -3.12 12.45
C PHE A 142 -16.80 -3.76 11.17
N THR A 143 -16.46 -5.05 11.18
CA THR A 143 -15.96 -5.73 9.98
C THR A 143 -17.00 -5.82 8.86
N ASN A 144 -18.29 -5.90 9.17
CA ASN A 144 -19.35 -5.90 8.16
C ASN A 144 -19.47 -4.52 7.51
N ASP A 145 -19.54 -3.47 8.33
CA ASP A 145 -19.65 -2.09 7.87
C ASP A 145 -18.41 -1.70 7.04
N ARG A 146 -17.22 -2.09 7.52
CA ARG A 146 -15.95 -1.82 6.84
C ARG A 146 -15.82 -2.58 5.52
N GLU A 147 -16.25 -3.83 5.43
CA GLU A 147 -16.30 -4.55 4.15
C GLU A 147 -17.18 -3.81 3.15
N GLU A 148 -18.38 -3.40 3.55
CA GLU A 148 -19.30 -2.68 2.66
C GLU A 148 -18.70 -1.36 2.18
N GLU A 149 -18.07 -0.59 3.09
CA GLU A 149 -17.37 0.63 2.74
C GLU A 149 -16.23 0.39 1.75
N LEU A 150 -15.38 -0.62 2.01
CA LEU A 150 -14.27 -0.97 1.12
C LEU A 150 -14.75 -1.40 -0.26
N MET A 151 -15.84 -2.18 -0.34
CA MET A 151 -16.43 -2.58 -1.61
C MET A 151 -16.95 -1.37 -2.41
N LYS A 152 -17.60 -0.41 -1.74
CA LYS A 152 -18.05 0.84 -2.38
C LYS A 152 -16.87 1.67 -2.89
N ARG A 153 -15.84 1.86 -2.06
CA ARG A 153 -14.63 2.62 -2.44
C ARG A 153 -13.87 1.95 -3.59
N ALA A 154 -13.73 0.62 -3.57
CA ALA A 154 -13.08 -0.13 -4.63
C ALA A 154 -13.83 0.00 -5.96
N PHE A 155 -15.17 -0.09 -5.92
CA PHE A 155 -16.02 0.11 -7.11
C PHE A 155 -15.82 1.50 -7.75
N VAL A 156 -15.79 2.57 -6.94
CA VAL A 156 -15.51 3.93 -7.42
C VAL A 156 -14.12 4.05 -8.05
N ASN A 157 -13.17 3.21 -7.63
CA ASN A 157 -11.82 3.14 -8.19
C ASN A 157 -11.68 2.09 -9.31
N GLU A 158 -12.80 1.56 -9.82
CA GLU A 158 -12.84 0.53 -10.87
C GLU A 158 -12.12 -0.78 -10.49
N ILE A 159 -11.97 -1.04 -9.19
CA ILE A 159 -11.34 -2.25 -8.65
C ILE A 159 -12.41 -3.26 -8.31
N GLN A 160 -12.37 -4.41 -8.98
CA GLN A 160 -13.23 -5.53 -8.68
C GLN A 160 -12.69 -6.30 -7.48
N LEU A 161 -13.44 -6.26 -6.38
CA LEU A 161 -13.22 -7.10 -5.21
C LEU A 161 -14.25 -8.24 -5.19
N LYS A 162 -13.85 -9.38 -4.64
CA LYS A 162 -14.73 -10.54 -4.45
C LYS A 162 -15.06 -10.70 -2.98
N LYS A 163 -16.35 -10.61 -2.64
CA LYS A 163 -16.83 -10.93 -1.30
C LYS A 163 -16.58 -12.40 -0.97
N GLN A 164 -16.14 -12.66 0.26
CA GLN A 164 -15.97 -14.00 0.79
C GLN A 164 -16.96 -14.23 1.92
N THR A 165 -17.70 -15.33 1.83
CA THR A 165 -18.47 -15.84 2.97
C THR A 165 -17.51 -16.56 3.90
N ILE A 166 -17.32 -16.00 5.11
CA ILE A 166 -16.50 -16.65 6.14
C ILE A 166 -17.42 -17.53 6.95
N ASN A 167 -17.25 -18.85 6.81
CA ASN A 167 -17.83 -19.82 7.71
C ASN A 167 -16.74 -20.29 8.68
N VAL A 168 -17.07 -20.27 9.97
CA VAL A 168 -16.27 -20.93 11.00
C VAL A 168 -16.90 -22.30 11.18
N GLU A 169 -16.18 -23.34 10.81
CA GLU A 169 -16.64 -24.72 10.99
C GLU A 169 -16.96 -24.97 12.47
N PRO A 170 -17.96 -25.84 12.77
CA PRO A 170 -18.20 -26.24 14.14
C PRO A 170 -16.93 -26.92 14.68
N ILE A 171 -16.37 -26.37 15.75
CA ILE A 171 -15.21 -26.95 16.42
C ILE A 171 -15.71 -27.99 17.41
N ASP A 172 -15.17 -29.20 17.33
CA ASP A 172 -15.35 -30.22 18.37
C ASP A 172 -14.50 -29.85 19.60
N ALA A 173 -15.16 -29.44 20.68
CA ALA A 173 -14.49 -29.11 21.93
C ALA A 173 -14.05 -30.33 22.75
N GLY A 174 -14.34 -31.55 22.26
CA GLY A 174 -13.74 -32.79 22.73
C GLY A 174 -12.22 -32.88 22.50
N ASN A 175 -11.63 -31.98 21.70
CA ASN A 175 -10.18 -31.86 21.52
C ASN A 175 -9.67 -30.43 21.80
N PRO A 176 -9.33 -30.11 23.07
CA PRO A 176 -8.84 -28.80 23.48
C PRO A 176 -7.61 -28.30 22.71
N ASP A 177 -6.67 -29.20 22.37
CA ASP A 177 -5.42 -28.84 21.70
C ASP A 177 -5.67 -28.42 20.25
N LEU A 178 -6.61 -29.09 19.57
CA LEU A 178 -7.04 -28.70 18.24
C LEU A 178 -7.65 -27.30 18.25
N VAL A 179 -8.51 -26.99 19.23
CA VAL A 179 -9.15 -25.68 19.38
C VAL A 179 -8.09 -24.59 19.62
N LYS A 180 -7.12 -24.84 20.50
CA LYS A 180 -6.03 -23.90 20.80
C LYS A 180 -5.15 -23.63 19.58
N ASN A 181 -4.77 -24.68 18.85
CA ASN A 181 -3.95 -24.55 17.63
C ASN A 181 -4.68 -23.76 16.56
N TRP A 182 -5.96 -24.03 16.35
CA TRP A 182 -6.77 -23.29 15.39
C TRP A 182 -6.91 -21.81 15.80
N PHE A 183 -7.10 -21.56 17.10
CA PHE A 183 -7.11 -20.21 17.66
C PHE A 183 -5.83 -19.43 17.40
N LEU A 184 -4.69 -20.08 17.62
CA LEU A 184 -3.38 -19.50 17.38
C LEU A 184 -3.17 -19.14 15.90
N VAL A 185 -3.54 -20.03 14.98
CA VAL A 185 -3.42 -19.78 13.53
C VAL A 185 -4.21 -18.55 13.11
N VAL A 186 -5.49 -18.45 13.50
CA VAL A 186 -6.32 -17.28 13.15
C VAL A 186 -5.79 -16.01 13.80
N THR A 187 -5.30 -16.10 15.04
CA THR A 187 -4.73 -14.94 15.75
C THR A 187 -3.47 -14.43 15.05
N ASN A 188 -2.60 -15.34 14.61
CA ASN A 188 -1.40 -14.98 13.85
C ASN A 188 -1.75 -14.35 12.49
N ILE A 189 -2.73 -14.91 11.77
CA ILE A 189 -3.21 -14.33 10.51
C ILE A 189 -3.78 -12.93 10.75
N CYS A 190 -4.61 -12.76 11.79
CA CYS A 190 -5.14 -11.47 12.18
C CYS A 190 -4.02 -10.46 12.46
N PHE A 191 -3.04 -10.83 13.27
CA PHE A 191 -1.90 -9.98 13.59
C PHE A 191 -1.10 -9.56 12.34
N LEU A 192 -0.80 -10.51 11.45
CA LEU A 192 -0.10 -10.23 10.20
C LEU A 192 -0.82 -9.15 9.37
N TYR A 193 -2.14 -9.24 9.24
CA TYR A 193 -2.92 -8.27 8.48
C TYR A 193 -3.17 -6.94 9.21
N SER A 194 -3.19 -6.93 10.54
CA SER A 194 -3.26 -5.68 11.32
C SER A 194 -2.00 -4.82 11.17
N VAL A 195 -0.82 -5.43 10.95
CA VAL A 195 0.43 -4.71 10.70
C VAL A 195 0.39 -3.96 9.36
N PHE A 196 -0.22 -4.55 8.33
CA PHE A 196 -0.34 -3.93 7.00
C PHE A 196 -1.30 -2.74 6.96
N ASP A 197 -2.30 -2.71 7.84
CA ASP A 197 -3.28 -1.62 7.91
C ASP A 197 -2.63 -0.28 8.33
N VAL A 198 -1.60 -0.32 9.18
CA VAL A 198 -0.90 0.87 9.70
C VAL A 198 0.21 1.36 8.75
N SER A 199 0.94 0.44 8.11
CA SER A 199 2.09 0.78 7.25
C SER A 199 1.69 1.34 5.88
N ASP A 200 0.59 0.85 5.29
CA ASP A 200 0.19 1.24 3.93
C ASP A 200 -0.57 2.58 3.88
N PHE A 201 -1.09 3.08 5.01
CA PHE A 201 -1.73 4.40 5.10
C PHE A 201 -0.75 5.54 4.81
N HIS A 202 0.53 5.39 5.19
CA HIS A 202 1.60 6.34 4.85
C HIS A 202 2.05 6.22 3.39
N TYR A 203 1.93 5.02 2.80
CA TYR A 203 2.31 4.78 1.41
C TYR A 203 1.33 5.43 0.43
N PHE A 204 0.04 5.37 0.72
CA PHE A 204 -1.00 5.93 -0.14
C PHE A 204 -1.11 7.46 -0.07
N GLY A 205 -0.99 8.06 1.12
CA GLY A 205 -0.94 9.51 1.28
C GLY A 205 0.19 10.15 0.47
N MET A 206 1.36 9.49 0.42
CA MET A 206 2.51 9.97 -0.34
C MET A 206 2.42 9.77 -1.86
N ILE A 207 1.57 8.85 -2.33
CA ILE A 207 1.31 8.64 -3.76
C ILE A 207 0.24 9.63 -4.26
N SER A 208 -0.75 9.98 -3.42
CA SER A 208 -1.71 11.05 -3.72
C SER A 208 -1.11 12.46 -3.72
N ASP A 209 0.07 12.64 -3.11
CA ASP A 209 0.83 13.90 -3.10
C ASP A 209 1.67 14.11 -4.37
N PHE A 210 1.61 13.21 -5.35
CA PHE A 210 2.08 13.55 -6.69
C PHE A 210 1.11 14.56 -7.29
N PRO A 211 1.57 15.76 -7.70
CA PRO A 211 0.69 16.73 -8.32
C PRO A 211 0.08 16.11 -9.57
N SER A 212 -1.24 15.91 -9.54
CA SER A 212 -2.08 15.46 -10.65
C SER A 212 -2.08 16.45 -11.84
N THR A 213 -1.24 17.47 -11.78
CA THR A 213 -1.11 18.56 -12.74
C THR A 213 0.36 18.75 -13.11
N LEU A 214 0.96 17.75 -13.76
CA LEU A 214 2.06 18.02 -14.67
C LEU A 214 1.47 18.36 -16.04
N VAL A 215 0.92 19.57 -16.18
CA VAL A 215 0.53 20.08 -17.50
C VAL A 215 1.81 20.44 -18.25
N ILE A 216 2.25 19.54 -19.13
CA ILE A 216 3.34 19.83 -20.07
C ILE A 216 2.73 20.65 -21.21
N THR A 217 2.83 21.97 -21.13
CA THR A 217 2.55 22.83 -22.29
C THR A 217 3.77 22.83 -23.22
N ASP A 218 3.52 22.57 -24.49
CA ASP A 218 4.47 22.89 -25.56
C ASP A 218 4.73 24.41 -25.58
N VAL A 219 5.88 24.82 -26.11
CA VAL A 219 6.28 26.22 -26.40
C VAL A 219 5.22 27.02 -27.20
N HIS A 220 4.18 26.36 -27.72
CA HIS A 220 3.04 26.96 -28.42
C HIS A 220 1.74 26.97 -27.60
N GLY A 221 1.79 26.67 -26.30
CA GLY A 221 0.68 26.85 -25.37
C GLY A 221 -0.50 25.89 -25.56
N LYS A 222 -0.31 24.76 -26.26
CA LYS A 222 -1.33 23.70 -26.32
C LYS A 222 -1.16 22.73 -25.15
N ILE A 223 -2.27 22.47 -24.47
CA ILE A 223 -2.41 21.42 -23.44
C ILE A 223 -2.51 20.09 -24.18
N CYS A 224 -1.62 19.14 -23.88
CA CYS A 224 -1.79 17.72 -24.25
C CYS A 224 -2.63 17.01 -23.20
#